data_AF-A0AAD3DC09-F1
#
_entry.id   AF-A0AAD3DC09-F1
#
_cell.length_a   1.000
_cell.length_b   1.000
_cell.length_c   1.000
_cell.angle_alpha   90.00
_cell.angle_beta   90.00
_cell.angle_gamma   90.00
#
_symmetry.space_group_name_H-M   'P 1'
#
loop_
_entity.id
_entity.type
_entity.pdbx_description
1 polymer ?
#
loop_
_entity_poly.entity_id
_entity_poly.type
_entity_poly.pdbx_seq_one_letter_code
_entity_poly.pdbx_strand_id
1 'polypeptide(L)'
;MKSSSSLSSTWDPKSESHIQDAKQRLHIWPLDEANTSLLNQVHPKEWSHTSDDTIYDLISIGAGAGGLVSSRQTARRGGKSCMISASLAGGDCLNVGCVPSKALISSAKLIRQVQKAHSNEFGVTVENVQIDFDRIMQRMRELRAEIAPIDGHERGEEIGTTVYQGFGSFVNENTVQVTSPTGEIIQLKFKNMGK
;
A
#
# COMPACT_ATOMS: atom_id res chain seq x y z
N MET A 1 -1.60 -13.15 -25.39
CA MET A 1 -1.40 -14.34 -24.56
C MET A 1 -0.21 -14.08 -23.64
N LYS A 2 -0.45 -13.62 -22.41
CA LYS A 2 0.57 -13.63 -21.35
C LYS A 2 0.14 -14.71 -20.35
N SER A 3 1.08 -15.62 -20.10
CA SER A 3 0.89 -16.87 -19.39
C SER A 3 0.68 -16.68 -17.90
N SER A 4 -0.24 -17.48 -17.38
CA SER A 4 -0.19 -18.16 -16.08
C SER A 4 0.09 -17.32 -14.83
N SER A 5 -1.02 -17.01 -14.14
CA SER A 5 -1.20 -17.25 -12.70
C SER A 5 0.07 -17.64 -11.93
N SER A 6 0.77 -16.66 -11.37
CA SER A 6 1.55 -16.93 -10.16
C SER A 6 0.54 -17.01 -9.02
N LEU A 7 0.32 -18.21 -8.49
CA LEU A 7 -0.27 -18.38 -7.17
C LEU A 7 0.71 -17.74 -6.18
N SER A 8 0.64 -16.42 -6.00
CA SER A 8 1.33 -15.75 -4.91
C SER A 8 0.83 -16.39 -3.62
N SER A 9 1.74 -16.81 -2.74
CA SER A 9 1.32 -17.22 -1.41
C SER A 9 0.63 -16.01 -0.79
N THR A 10 -0.65 -16.15 -0.48
CA THR A 10 -1.44 -15.06 0.09
C THR A 10 -1.16 -15.00 1.58
N TRP A 11 -1.32 -13.81 2.16
CA TRP A 11 -1.39 -13.68 3.60
C TRP A 11 -2.51 -14.57 4.15
N ASP A 12 -2.29 -15.18 5.31
CA ASP A 12 -3.22 -16.12 5.93
C ASP A 12 -3.49 -15.65 7.36
N PRO A 13 -4.72 -15.20 7.69
CA PRO A 13 -5.07 -14.70 9.02
C PRO A 13 -5.09 -15.80 10.08
N LYS A 14 -5.04 -17.08 9.70
CA LYS A 14 -5.00 -18.23 10.64
C LYS A 14 -3.59 -18.71 10.92
N SER A 15 -2.60 -18.25 10.15
CA SER A 15 -1.20 -18.65 10.30
C SER A 15 -0.51 -17.77 11.34
N GLU A 16 -0.07 -18.39 12.45
CA GLU A 16 0.65 -17.68 13.52
C GLU A 16 1.93 -17.01 13.00
N SER A 17 2.64 -17.67 12.06
CA SER A 17 3.83 -17.07 11.46
C SER A 17 3.50 -15.82 10.63
N HIS A 18 2.37 -15.83 9.91
CA HIS A 18 1.91 -14.66 9.15
C HIS A 18 1.45 -13.54 10.08
N ILE A 19 0.73 -13.88 11.14
CA ILE A 19 0.30 -12.94 12.18
C ILE A 19 1.52 -12.23 12.80
N GLN A 20 2.53 -12.99 13.21
CA GLN A 20 3.75 -12.42 13.81
C GLN A 20 4.54 -11.57 12.80
N ASP A 21 4.70 -12.03 11.57
CA ASP A 21 5.40 -11.29 10.52
C ASP A 21 4.70 -9.95 10.19
N ALA A 22 3.37 -9.97 10.00
CA ALA A 22 2.58 -8.76 9.76
C ALA A 22 2.72 -7.76 10.91
N LYS A 23 2.68 -8.24 12.15
CA LYS A 23 2.79 -7.40 13.35
C LYS A 23 4.20 -6.81 13.52
N GLN A 24 5.25 -7.63 13.40
CA GLN A 24 6.61 -7.24 13.76
C GLN A 24 7.31 -6.47 12.65
N ARG A 25 7.16 -6.91 11.40
CA ARG A 25 7.89 -6.34 10.26
C ARG A 25 7.08 -5.24 9.57
N LEU A 26 5.76 -5.40 9.48
CA LEU A 26 4.88 -4.50 8.75
C LEU A 26 4.03 -3.59 9.66
N HIS A 27 4.06 -3.82 10.98
CA HIS A 27 3.25 -3.09 11.96
C HIS A 27 1.73 -3.13 11.67
N ILE A 28 1.25 -4.22 11.09
CA ILE A 28 -0.16 -4.44 10.78
C ILE A 28 -0.75 -5.44 11.78
N TRP A 29 -1.72 -4.97 12.57
CA TRP A 29 -2.44 -5.76 13.56
C TRP A 29 -3.89 -5.23 13.71
N PRO A 30 -4.90 -6.11 13.91
CA PRO A 30 -4.84 -7.57 13.81
C PRO A 30 -4.68 -8.03 12.35
N LEU A 31 -4.22 -9.26 12.13
CA LEU A 31 -4.27 -9.87 10.79
C LEU A 31 -5.66 -10.49 10.57
N ASP A 32 -6.67 -9.65 10.38
CA ASP A 32 -8.03 -10.07 10.01
C ASP A 32 -8.22 -10.10 8.49
N GLU A 33 -9.42 -10.43 8.02
CA GLU A 33 -9.72 -10.55 6.58
C GLU A 33 -9.44 -9.27 5.80
N ALA A 34 -9.73 -8.11 6.41
CA ALA A 34 -9.51 -6.80 5.80
C ALA A 34 -8.00 -6.50 5.67
N ASN A 35 -7.24 -6.65 6.75
CA ASN A 35 -5.79 -6.44 6.68
C ASN A 35 -5.09 -7.50 5.82
N THR A 36 -5.60 -8.73 5.75
CA THR A 36 -5.11 -9.76 4.82
C THR A 36 -5.32 -9.34 3.37
N SER A 37 -6.53 -8.87 3.04
CA SER A 37 -6.88 -8.37 1.70
C SER A 37 -6.02 -7.18 1.30
N LEU A 38 -5.79 -6.25 2.23
CA LEU A 38 -4.86 -5.12 2.05
C LEU A 38 -3.45 -5.63 1.74
N LEU A 39 -2.88 -6.48 2.59
CA LEU A 39 -1.49 -6.93 2.46
C LEU A 39 -1.24 -7.70 1.15
N ASN A 40 -2.21 -8.48 0.68
CA ASN A 40 -2.11 -9.14 -0.62
C ASN A 40 -1.95 -8.16 -1.79
N GLN A 41 -2.40 -6.92 -1.65
CA GLN A 41 -2.28 -5.87 -2.68
C GLN A 41 -0.99 -5.04 -2.51
N VAL A 42 -0.63 -4.70 -1.28
CA VAL A 42 0.41 -3.68 -1.00
C VAL A 42 1.73 -4.23 -0.51
N HIS A 43 1.77 -5.49 -0.09
CA HIS A 43 2.99 -6.20 0.30
C HIS A 43 2.78 -7.73 0.21
N PRO A 44 2.46 -8.28 -0.96
CA PRO A 44 2.32 -9.73 -1.16
C PRO A 44 3.56 -10.50 -0.67
N LYS A 45 3.36 -11.72 -0.15
CA LYS A 45 4.45 -12.55 0.38
C LYS A 45 5.48 -12.88 -0.70
N GLU A 46 4.99 -13.24 -1.88
CA GLU A 46 5.80 -13.51 -3.05
C GLU A 46 5.61 -12.38 -4.06
N TRP A 47 6.61 -11.51 -4.16
CA TRP A 47 6.68 -10.48 -5.19
C TRP A 47 8.12 -10.24 -5.57
N SER A 48 8.49 -10.74 -6.74
CA SER A 48 9.84 -10.66 -7.25
C SER A 48 9.84 -10.22 -8.70
N HIS A 49 10.85 -9.43 -9.01
CA HIS A 49 11.26 -9.13 -10.37
C HIS A 49 12.74 -9.46 -10.43
N THR A 50 13.19 -10.04 -11.52
CA THR A 50 14.62 -10.20 -11.76
C THR A 50 15.21 -8.86 -12.22
N SER A 51 16.50 -8.64 -11.96
CA SER A 51 17.22 -7.60 -12.71
C SER A 51 17.16 -7.95 -14.19
N ASP A 52 16.79 -6.97 -15.02
CA ASP A 52 17.02 -7.00 -16.45
C ASP A 52 18.10 -5.97 -16.82
N ASP A 53 18.51 -5.93 -18.08
CA ASP A 53 19.42 -4.91 -18.60
C ASP A 53 18.71 -3.55 -18.83
N THR A 54 17.56 -3.31 -18.20
CA THR A 54 16.81 -2.06 -18.36
C THR A 54 17.54 -0.91 -17.69
N ILE A 55 17.78 0.14 -18.48
CA ILE A 55 18.16 1.46 -17.97
C ILE A 55 16.87 2.28 -17.82
N TYR A 56 16.51 2.58 -16.58
CA TYR A 56 15.32 3.36 -16.25
C TYR A 56 15.52 4.85 -16.49
N ASP A 57 14.46 5.51 -16.96
CA ASP A 57 14.36 6.98 -16.98
C ASP A 57 14.06 7.55 -15.59
N LEU A 58 13.33 6.80 -14.75
CA LEU A 58 13.01 7.18 -13.38
C LEU A 58 12.99 5.94 -12.46
N ILE A 59 13.70 6.02 -11.35
CA ILE A 59 13.58 5.09 -10.22
C ILE A 59 13.01 5.86 -9.03
N SER A 60 11.81 5.49 -8.58
CA SER A 60 11.25 6.01 -7.33
C SER A 60 11.61 5.10 -6.17
N ILE A 61 12.36 5.62 -5.19
CA ILE A 61 12.54 4.95 -3.90
C ILE A 61 11.35 5.31 -3.02
N GLY A 62 10.38 4.40 -2.94
CA GLY A 62 9.09 4.58 -2.29
C GLY A 62 7.93 4.41 -3.28
N ALA A 63 6.97 3.56 -2.92
CA ALA A 63 5.73 3.31 -3.68
C ALA A 63 4.50 4.01 -3.06
N GLY A 64 4.71 5.18 -2.44
CA GLY A 64 3.62 6.05 -1.99
C GLY A 64 3.07 6.94 -3.11
N ALA A 65 2.17 7.87 -2.77
CA ALA A 65 1.52 8.75 -3.74
C ALA A 65 2.51 9.48 -4.68
N GLY A 66 3.63 9.99 -4.15
CA GLY A 66 4.66 10.66 -4.96
C GLY A 66 5.34 9.73 -5.95
N GLY A 67 5.72 8.53 -5.51
CA GLY A 67 6.33 7.51 -6.37
C GLY A 67 5.37 7.01 -7.43
N LEU A 68 4.14 6.69 -7.04
CA LEU A 68 3.10 6.23 -7.96
C LEU A 68 2.81 7.26 -9.04
N VAL A 69 2.61 8.53 -8.66
CA VAL A 69 2.32 9.58 -9.64
C VAL A 69 3.51 9.84 -10.55
N SER A 70 4.72 9.98 -10.01
CA SER A 70 5.91 10.26 -10.83
C SER A 70 6.22 9.13 -11.81
N SER A 71 6.25 7.87 -11.35
CA SER A 71 6.47 6.70 -12.20
C SER A 71 5.37 6.54 -13.25
N ARG A 72 4.09 6.70 -12.87
CA ARG A 72 2.99 6.71 -13.84
C ARG A 72 3.15 7.77 -14.91
N GLN A 73 3.57 8.98 -14.54
CA GLN A 73 3.74 10.08 -15.48
C GLN A 73 4.92 9.85 -16.44
N THR A 74 5.98 9.20 -15.98
CA THR A 74 7.10 8.76 -16.81
C THR A 74 6.65 7.69 -17.81
N ALA A 75 5.97 6.64 -17.33
CA ALA A 75 5.41 5.57 -18.17
C ALA A 75 4.46 6.12 -19.25
N ARG A 76 3.56 7.04 -18.88
CA ARG A 76 2.63 7.69 -19.81
C ARG A 76 3.31 8.52 -20.91
N ARG A 77 4.54 8.96 -20.69
CA ARG A 77 5.36 9.69 -21.68
C ARG A 77 6.28 8.76 -22.48
N GLY A 78 6.15 7.44 -22.31
CA GLY A 78 6.97 6.44 -22.99
C GLY A 78 8.33 6.19 -22.33
N GLY A 79 8.60 6.79 -21.17
CA GLY A 79 9.80 6.50 -20.38
C GLY A 79 9.66 5.20 -19.60
N LYS A 80 10.78 4.53 -19.33
CA LYS A 80 10.84 3.37 -18.45
C LYS A 80 10.94 3.82 -17.01
N SER A 81 9.98 3.44 -16.17
CA SER A 81 10.03 3.75 -14.73
C SER A 81 9.92 2.50 -13.88
N CYS A 82 10.51 2.57 -12.69
CA CYS A 82 10.20 1.63 -11.62
C CYS A 82 9.99 2.32 -10.28
N MET A 83 9.36 1.59 -9.35
CA MET A 83 9.21 1.96 -7.95
C MET A 83 9.83 0.89 -7.07
N ILE A 84 10.36 1.28 -5.93
CA ILE A 84 10.90 0.38 -4.91
C ILE A 84 10.06 0.55 -3.64
N SER A 85 9.44 -0.53 -3.16
CA SER A 85 8.58 -0.56 -1.98
C SER A 85 9.23 -1.38 -0.87
N ALA A 86 9.80 -0.72 0.14
CA ALA A 86 10.40 -1.38 1.30
C ALA A 86 9.36 -1.89 2.31
N SER A 87 8.23 -1.20 2.40
CA SER A 87 7.12 -1.50 3.29
C SER A 87 5.85 -1.67 2.45
N LEU A 88 4.75 -1.03 2.85
CA LEU A 88 3.47 -1.13 2.16
C LEU A 88 3.39 -0.13 0.99
N ALA A 89 3.04 -0.61 -0.20
CA ALA A 89 2.67 0.25 -1.33
C ALA A 89 1.42 1.09 -1.01
N GLY A 90 1.24 2.19 -1.74
CA GLY A 90 0.34 3.30 -1.39
C GLY A 90 0.88 4.21 -0.29
N GLY A 91 1.96 3.80 0.39
CA GLY A 91 2.66 4.59 1.41
C GLY A 91 1.73 5.07 2.52
N ASP A 92 2.07 6.20 3.13
CA ASP A 92 1.32 6.69 4.28
C ASP A 92 -0.13 7.00 3.94
N CYS A 93 -0.40 7.58 2.77
CA CYS A 93 -1.73 8.02 2.38
C CYS A 93 -2.78 6.91 2.55
N LEU A 94 -2.49 5.72 2.01
CA LEU A 94 -3.35 4.54 2.12
C LEU A 94 -3.25 3.87 3.49
N ASN A 95 -2.03 3.70 4.01
CA ASN A 95 -1.80 2.75 5.09
C ASN A 95 -2.00 3.34 6.49
N VAL A 96 -1.49 4.54 6.75
CA VAL A 96 -1.39 5.10 8.11
C VAL A 96 -1.71 6.60 8.22
N GLY A 97 -2.08 7.23 7.11
CA GLY A 97 -2.26 8.65 6.97
C GLY A 97 -3.68 9.02 6.57
N CYS A 98 -3.85 9.52 5.35
CA CYS A 98 -5.10 10.12 4.91
C CYS A 98 -6.30 9.17 4.98
N VAL A 99 -6.26 8.02 4.31
CA VAL A 99 -7.37 7.07 4.24
C VAL A 99 -7.86 6.67 5.64
N PRO A 100 -7.02 6.13 6.55
CA PRO A 100 -7.47 5.77 7.89
C PRO A 100 -7.97 6.99 8.68
N SER A 101 -7.30 8.14 8.59
CA SER A 101 -7.74 9.36 9.28
C SER A 101 -9.13 9.80 8.83
N LYS A 102 -9.41 9.79 7.53
CA LYS A 102 -10.72 10.21 6.99
C LYS A 102 -11.81 9.20 7.33
N ALA A 103 -11.49 7.90 7.37
CA ALA A 103 -12.42 6.86 7.82
C ALA A 103 -12.86 7.07 9.27
N LEU A 104 -11.93 7.43 10.17
CA LEU A 104 -12.24 7.70 11.57
C LEU A 104 -12.98 9.03 11.74
N ILE A 105 -12.55 10.08 11.04
CA ILE A 105 -13.21 11.40 11.06
C ILE A 105 -14.67 11.28 10.59
N SER A 106 -14.98 10.43 9.59
CA SER A 106 -16.36 10.24 9.14
C SER A 106 -17.24 9.65 10.25
N SER A 107 -16.73 8.64 10.99
CA SER A 107 -17.45 8.06 12.13
C SER A 107 -17.62 9.07 13.26
N ALA A 108 -16.58 9.85 13.58
CA ALA A 108 -16.65 10.89 14.60
C ALA A 108 -17.66 12.00 14.26
N LYS A 109 -17.74 12.40 12.99
CA LYS A 109 -18.75 13.36 12.52
C LYS A 109 -20.17 12.84 12.72
N LEU A 110 -20.43 11.57 12.39
CA LEU A 110 -21.74 10.95 12.60
C LEU A 110 -22.10 10.90 14.08
N ILE A 111 -21.18 10.46 14.94
CA ILE A 111 -21.37 10.46 16.41
C ILE A 111 -21.72 11.86 16.90
N ARG A 112 -21.01 12.89 16.42
CA ARG A 112 -21.28 14.27 16.81
C ARG A 112 -22.64 14.76 16.35
N GLN A 113 -23.10 14.37 15.16
CA GLN A 113 -24.44 14.70 14.66
C GLN A 113 -25.53 14.04 15.51
N VAL A 114 -25.36 12.75 15.82
CA VAL A 114 -26.28 12.01 16.70
C VAL A 114 -26.37 12.65 18.09
N GLN A 115 -25.22 13.01 18.69
CA GLN A 115 -25.18 13.74 19.96
C GLN A 115 -25.90 15.09 19.90
N LYS A 116 -25.82 15.81 18.78
CA LYS A 116 -26.57 17.06 18.60
C LYS A 116 -28.07 16.82 18.48
N ALA A 117 -28.49 15.75 17.82
CA ALA A 117 -29.91 15.41 17.67
C ALA A 117 -30.61 15.16 19.02
N HIS A 118 -29.89 14.69 20.05
CA HIS A 118 -30.43 14.56 21.41
C HIS A 118 -30.97 15.86 22.03
N SER A 119 -30.54 17.03 21.56
CA SER A 119 -31.07 18.32 22.01
C SER A 119 -32.50 18.63 21.50
N ASN A 120 -33.04 17.78 20.61
CA ASN A 120 -34.31 17.98 19.89
C ASN A 120 -34.38 19.30 19.08
N GLU A 121 -33.24 20.00 18.87
CA GLU A 121 -33.15 21.22 18.08
C GLU A 121 -33.53 21.03 16.60
N PHE A 122 -33.48 19.77 16.13
CA PHE A 122 -33.77 19.40 14.75
C PHE A 122 -35.16 18.76 14.55
N GLY A 123 -35.97 18.67 15.61
CA GLY A 123 -37.24 17.95 15.58
C GLY A 123 -37.08 16.44 15.36
N VAL A 124 -35.91 15.89 15.70
CA VAL A 124 -35.57 14.45 15.58
C VAL A 124 -35.27 13.92 16.97
N THR A 125 -36.02 12.89 17.38
CA THR A 125 -35.75 12.15 18.62
C THR A 125 -34.79 11.01 18.34
N VAL A 126 -33.71 10.91 19.12
CA VAL A 126 -32.76 9.80 19.07
C VAL A 126 -32.60 9.21 20.47
N GLU A 127 -32.79 7.90 20.59
CA GLU A 127 -32.71 7.16 21.85
C GLU A 127 -31.81 5.94 21.69
N ASN A 128 -31.22 5.46 22.80
CA ASN A 128 -30.47 4.21 22.87
C ASN A 128 -29.27 4.09 21.90
N VAL A 129 -28.51 5.17 21.71
CA VAL A 129 -27.33 5.18 20.83
C VAL A 129 -26.18 4.40 21.47
N GLN A 130 -25.68 3.39 20.76
CA GLN A 130 -24.48 2.64 21.14
C GLN A 130 -23.34 2.93 20.15
N ILE A 131 -22.15 3.18 20.70
CA ILE A 131 -20.94 3.40 19.90
C ILE A 131 -20.07 2.14 20.01
N ASP A 132 -19.95 1.42 18.91
CA ASP A 132 -19.07 0.27 18.78
C ASP A 132 -17.73 0.70 18.16
N PHE A 133 -16.72 0.87 19.01
CA PHE A 133 -15.39 1.28 18.57
C PHE A 133 -14.69 0.18 17.75
N ASP A 134 -14.92 -1.10 18.09
CA ASP A 134 -14.31 -2.22 17.38
C ASP A 134 -14.83 -2.28 15.95
N ARG A 135 -16.13 -2.09 15.74
CA ARG A 135 -16.73 -1.98 14.40
C ARG A 135 -16.22 -0.76 13.63
N ILE A 136 -15.98 0.37 14.30
CA ILE A 136 -15.38 1.57 13.67
C ILE A 136 -13.96 1.26 13.17
N MET A 137 -13.15 0.59 13.98
CA MET A 137 -11.80 0.21 13.60
C MET A 137 -11.80 -0.86 12.50
N GLN A 138 -12.73 -1.80 12.53
CA GLN A 138 -12.95 -2.77 11.45
C GLN A 138 -13.32 -2.06 10.14
N ARG A 139 -14.25 -1.10 10.18
CA ARG A 139 -14.64 -0.31 9.00
C ARG A 139 -13.44 0.44 8.40
N MET A 140 -12.57 0.99 9.24
CA MET A 140 -11.35 1.64 8.77
C MET A 140 -10.44 0.67 7.99
N ARG A 141 -10.27 -0.56 8.50
CA ARG A 141 -9.48 -1.60 7.80
C ARG A 141 -10.15 -2.04 6.50
N GLU A 142 -11.46 -2.22 6.50
CA GLU A 142 -12.26 -2.56 5.30
C GLU A 142 -12.05 -1.50 4.19
N LEU A 143 -12.14 -0.21 4.52
CA LEU A 143 -11.93 0.87 3.55
C LEU A 143 -10.51 0.92 2.99
N ARG A 144 -9.48 0.61 3.80
CA ARG A 144 -8.11 0.49 3.31
C ARG A 144 -7.98 -0.65 2.32
N ALA A 145 -8.56 -1.81 2.63
CA ALA A 145 -8.54 -2.98 1.76
C ALA A 145 -9.27 -2.74 0.44
N GLU A 146 -10.41 -2.03 0.47
CA GLU A 146 -11.18 -1.65 -0.72
C GLU A 146 -10.38 -0.75 -1.68
N ILE A 147 -9.60 0.19 -1.15
CA ILE A 147 -8.81 1.14 -1.94
C ILE A 147 -7.48 0.53 -2.41
N ALA A 148 -6.94 -0.43 -1.67
CA ALA A 148 -5.61 -1.01 -1.89
C ALA A 148 -5.29 -1.42 -3.34
N PRO A 149 -6.22 -2.01 -4.13
CA PRO A 149 -5.93 -2.34 -5.53
C PRO A 149 -5.58 -1.14 -6.41
N ILE A 150 -5.89 0.10 -6.01
CA ILE A 150 -5.57 1.31 -6.79
C ILE A 150 -4.12 1.78 -6.56
N ASP A 151 -3.55 1.44 -5.42
CA ASP A 151 -2.20 1.87 -5.02
C ASP A 151 -1.23 0.68 -4.82
N GLY A 152 -1.70 -0.54 -5.05
CA GLY A 152 -0.97 -1.79 -4.86
C GLY A 152 0.04 -2.10 -5.96
N HIS A 153 0.75 -3.21 -5.79
CA HIS A 153 1.84 -3.63 -6.67
C HIS A 153 1.35 -3.94 -8.10
N GLU A 154 0.29 -4.75 -8.22
CA GLU A 154 -0.30 -5.11 -9.50
C GLU A 154 -0.71 -3.88 -10.32
N ARG A 155 -1.26 -2.86 -9.64
CA ARG A 155 -1.64 -1.62 -10.28
C ARG A 155 -0.47 -0.81 -10.82
N GLY A 156 0.68 -0.85 -10.15
CA GLY A 156 1.92 -0.29 -10.69
C GLY A 156 2.30 -0.93 -12.03
N GLU A 157 2.25 -2.26 -12.11
CA GLU A 157 2.53 -2.99 -13.34
C GLU A 157 1.54 -2.64 -14.47
N GLU A 158 0.23 -2.59 -14.15
CA GLU A 158 -0.82 -2.23 -15.11
C GLU A 158 -0.64 -0.84 -15.74
N ILE A 159 -0.13 0.13 -14.97
CA ILE A 159 0.10 1.50 -15.46
C ILE A 159 1.47 1.68 -16.10
N GLY A 160 2.23 0.60 -16.28
CA GLY A 160 3.49 0.57 -17.01
C GLY A 160 4.73 0.90 -16.17
N THR A 161 4.68 0.73 -14.85
CA THR A 161 5.86 0.86 -13.98
C THR A 161 6.17 -0.46 -13.30
N THR A 162 7.44 -0.88 -13.33
CA THR A 162 7.88 -2.06 -12.57
C THR A 162 7.87 -1.74 -11.07
N VAL A 163 7.43 -2.67 -10.23
CA VAL A 163 7.42 -2.49 -8.77
C VAL A 163 8.35 -3.50 -8.11
N TYR A 164 9.44 -3.05 -7.49
CA TYR A 164 10.33 -3.90 -6.71
C TYR A 164 9.95 -3.89 -5.24
N GLN A 165 9.89 -5.07 -4.59
CA GLN A 165 9.66 -5.17 -3.15
C GLN A 165 11.01 -5.33 -2.42
N GLY A 166 11.40 -4.32 -1.65
CA GLY A 166 12.67 -4.31 -0.93
C GLY A 166 13.16 -2.91 -0.57
N PHE A 167 14.30 -2.87 0.11
CA PHE A 167 14.96 -1.63 0.53
C PHE A 167 15.89 -1.11 -0.57
N GLY A 168 15.63 0.10 -1.06
CA GLY A 168 16.43 0.76 -2.09
C GLY A 168 17.56 1.61 -1.51
N SER A 169 18.76 1.52 -2.08
CA SER A 169 19.93 2.33 -1.70
C SER A 169 20.81 2.68 -2.91
N PHE A 170 21.38 3.88 -2.95
CA PHE A 170 22.32 4.24 -4.01
C PHE A 170 23.66 3.54 -3.82
N VAL A 171 24.17 2.92 -4.88
CA VAL A 171 25.51 2.32 -4.90
C VAL A 171 26.52 3.29 -5.53
N ASN A 172 26.09 4.04 -6.53
CA ASN A 172 26.86 5.06 -7.23
C ASN A 172 25.90 6.03 -7.96
N GLU A 173 26.45 6.91 -8.81
CA GLU A 173 25.72 7.98 -9.50
C GLU A 173 24.60 7.53 -10.45
N ASN A 174 24.58 6.26 -10.88
CA ASN A 174 23.59 5.76 -11.85
C ASN A 174 23.04 4.37 -11.51
N THR A 175 23.29 3.88 -10.29
CA THR A 175 22.89 2.54 -9.84
C THR A 175 22.24 2.58 -8.46
N VAL A 176 21.06 1.96 -8.36
CA VAL A 176 20.35 1.70 -7.11
C VAL A 176 20.34 0.20 -6.85
N GLN A 177 20.69 -0.21 -5.64
CA GLN A 177 20.53 -1.57 -5.15
C GLN A 177 19.19 -1.72 -4.43
N VAL A 178 18.46 -2.79 -4.72
CA VAL A 178 17.29 -3.25 -3.96
C VAL A 178 17.66 -4.50 -3.18
N THR A 179 17.42 -4.48 -1.88
CA THR A 179 17.55 -5.67 -1.01
C THR A 179 16.15 -6.15 -0.64
N SER A 180 15.77 -7.34 -1.12
CA SER A 180 14.45 -7.92 -0.89
C SER A 180 14.27 -8.31 0.60
N PRO A 181 13.03 -8.56 1.05
CA PRO A 181 12.79 -9.11 2.39
C PRO A 181 13.48 -10.46 2.66
N THR A 182 13.81 -11.23 1.61
CA THR A 182 14.53 -12.51 1.72
C THR A 182 16.06 -12.34 1.66
N GLY A 183 16.55 -11.11 1.50
CA GLY A 183 17.98 -10.80 1.40
C GLY A 183 18.55 -10.89 -0.02
N GLU A 184 17.72 -11.15 -1.03
CA GLU A 184 18.13 -11.11 -2.43
C GLU A 184 18.50 -9.67 -2.83
N ILE A 185 19.56 -9.55 -3.62
CA ILE A 185 20.10 -8.26 -4.04
C ILE A 185 19.94 -8.11 -5.56
N ILE A 186 19.33 -7.00 -5.96
CA ILE A 186 19.10 -6.63 -7.36
C ILE A 186 19.72 -5.25 -7.59
N GLN A 187 20.46 -5.08 -8.68
CA GLN A 187 20.97 -3.77 -9.09
C GLN A 187 20.15 -3.23 -10.25
N LEU A 188 19.70 -1.98 -10.11
CA LEU A 188 18.92 -1.26 -11.09
C LEU A 188 19.72 -0.07 -11.60
N LYS A 189 19.76 0.12 -12.92
CA LYS A 189 20.47 1.24 -13.55
C LYS A 189 19.47 2.31 -13.97
N PHE A 190 19.88 3.57 -13.88
CA PHE A 190 19.08 4.70 -14.37
C PHE A 190 19.94 5.66 -15.19
N LYS A 191 19.29 6.46 -16.05
CA LYS A 191 19.98 7.43 -16.88
C LYS A 191 20.65 8.50 -16.03
N ASN A 192 21.93 8.74 -16.28
CA ASN A 192 22.64 9.87 -15.69
C ASN A 192 22.21 11.14 -16.42
N MET A 193 21.62 12.12 -15.71
CA MET A 193 21.19 13.40 -16.29
C MET A 193 22.35 14.40 -16.50
N GLY A 194 23.60 13.96 -16.30
CA GLY A 194 24.81 14.79 -16.26
C GLY A 194 25.70 14.82 -17.52
N LYS A 195 25.17 14.57 -18.73
CA LYS A 195 25.77 14.96 -20.02
C LYS A 195 24.70 15.24 -21.07
#